data_AF-A0AAD7B902-F1
#
_entry.id   AF-A0AAD7B902-F1
#
_cell.length_a   1.000
_cell.length_b   1.000
_cell.length_c   1.000
_cell.angle_alpha   90.00
_cell.angle_beta   90.00
_cell.angle_gamma   90.00
#
_symmetry.space_group_name_H-M   'P 1'
#
loop_
_entity.id
_entity.type
_entity.pdbx_description
1 polymer ?
#
loop_
_entity_poly.entity_id
_entity_poly.type
_entity_poly.pdbx_seq_one_letter_code
_entity_poly.pdbx_strand_id
1 'polypeptide(L)'
;MEDTEGDGRRRASIACQPCRMRKIRCDSTRPECSNCQRREEQCEYDPAPKRRGPEKRLGTRQRPCKPRGQSGGSEDDGMKLELLNPLLLPAAPQKYSPLRISTNEPVLLRPSSQYQPTPTHFVPRPYDFEQDAHPKFPPPPPTVHAAQQGWWDSFLQSYPLPQIAADLNFLFSEMASLSFVNARLLLDTLWNPTKYLTLQPAFILASMALAVLIRSSEAERGTSGRDCAAFLRDSAQNALDRAWREGLWLDVSLVEAALILVVYESSAHPDYHSSRLVQSFRVLDHALSTLGLMSFDAGQPNVCRYVSGTTPLADAPAPASPCLCIPPGLPHALPWNPSWSAHEIRDEECRRVCWSALSLVTSFRVECWAFSRLDECEKLKMCDPASYLLMFPNELYERRRLDADGANLKNSVSALYGRSMLLTNFTANVVARGGESEEERESMVEALQEAWQETQAIQDALDAHVCNLHSATAQLVGENVVNTQMMITKGLRSLQGLPATDPLFNRQQPKEWKYYPTDIIKRVTMSISYFSDPRAQQLIHRPFSVAWFYSQLAICLFLWENDRTLGDVLQVAKSLVIPLDVMNALWPCQFIHTEYGTLRSRLEANCKSAGQDPPPAKSDMLPLQPVVLA
;
A
#
# COMPACT_ATOMS: atom_id res chain seq x y z
N MET A 1 44.58 43.79 -34.48
CA MET A 1 45.57 42.83 -35.02
C MET A 1 45.50 41.64 -34.08
N GLU A 2 44.54 40.74 -34.35
CA GLU A 2 44.72 39.34 -34.81
C GLU A 2 44.81 38.40 -33.58
N ASP A 3 43.81 37.56 -33.23
CA ASP A 3 43.34 36.29 -33.84
C ASP A 3 44.52 35.35 -34.18
N THR A 4 44.69 34.08 -33.80
CA THR A 4 43.88 32.88 -33.42
C THR A 4 44.89 31.82 -32.88
N GLU A 5 44.60 30.71 -32.18
CA GLU A 5 43.84 29.51 -32.57
C GLU A 5 43.50 28.64 -31.35
N GLY A 6 42.31 28.03 -31.39
CA GLY A 6 41.74 27.20 -30.33
C GLY A 6 42.03 25.70 -30.44
N ASP A 7 42.02 25.05 -29.28
CA ASP A 7 42.14 23.60 -29.10
C ASP A 7 40.90 22.87 -29.65
N GLY A 8 41.13 22.03 -30.67
CA GLY A 8 40.12 21.26 -31.36
C GLY A 8 39.52 20.18 -30.47
N ARG A 9 38.26 20.36 -30.09
CA ARG A 9 37.38 19.38 -29.44
C ARG A 9 37.41 18.04 -30.22
N ARG A 10 38.15 17.04 -29.69
CA ARG A 10 38.27 15.69 -30.27
C ARG A 10 36.86 15.08 -30.44
N ARG A 11 36.52 14.68 -31.67
CA ARG A 11 35.23 14.04 -32.00
C ARG A 11 35.04 12.77 -31.19
N ALA A 12 33.83 12.57 -30.65
CA ALA A 12 33.44 11.35 -29.95
C ALA A 12 33.78 10.10 -30.78
N SER A 13 34.54 9.17 -30.22
CA SER A 13 35.04 8.00 -30.93
C SER A 13 33.87 7.07 -31.31
N ILE A 14 33.86 6.63 -32.56
CA ILE A 14 32.84 5.72 -33.10
C ILE A 14 33.21 4.30 -32.67
N ALA A 15 32.32 3.61 -31.97
CA ALA A 15 32.46 2.18 -31.66
C ALA A 15 32.46 1.33 -32.96
N CYS A 16 33.26 0.25 -32.98
CA CYS A 16 33.30 -0.70 -34.10
C CYS A 16 31.96 -1.41 -34.31
N GLN A 17 31.73 -1.99 -35.48
CA GLN A 17 30.47 -2.66 -35.81
C GLN A 17 30.12 -3.82 -34.86
N PRO A 18 31.05 -4.74 -34.50
CA PRO A 18 30.74 -5.85 -33.59
C PRO A 18 30.30 -5.38 -32.20
N CYS A 19 31.00 -4.39 -31.63
CA CYS A 19 30.64 -3.83 -30.33
C CYS A 19 29.29 -3.11 -30.38
N ARG A 20 28.98 -2.42 -31.48
CA ARG A 20 27.71 -1.72 -31.68
C ARG A 20 26.54 -2.70 -31.82
N MET A 21 26.70 -3.80 -32.57
CA MET A 21 25.68 -4.85 -32.69
C MET A 21 25.38 -5.53 -31.34
N ARG A 22 26.42 -5.75 -30.52
CA ARG A 22 26.28 -6.37 -29.20
C ARG A 22 25.90 -5.41 -28.09
N LYS A 23 25.77 -4.10 -28.38
CA LYS A 23 25.50 -3.03 -27.42
C LYS A 23 26.49 -3.03 -26.22
N ILE A 24 27.75 -3.37 -26.46
CA ILE A 24 28.83 -3.30 -25.47
C ILE A 24 29.73 -2.10 -25.73
N ARG A 25 30.40 -1.58 -24.68
CA ARG A 25 31.29 -0.42 -24.79
C ARG A 25 32.55 -0.77 -25.59
N CYS A 26 32.87 0.00 -26.62
CA CYS A 26 34.08 -0.14 -27.42
C CYS A 26 35.14 0.88 -26.96
N ASP A 27 36.36 0.43 -26.73
CA ASP A 27 37.53 1.25 -26.39
C ASP A 27 38.10 2.03 -27.58
N SER A 28 37.61 1.78 -28.79
CA SER A 28 37.93 2.54 -30.02
C SER A 28 39.42 2.54 -30.43
N THR A 29 40.21 1.59 -29.90
CA THR A 29 41.61 1.37 -30.29
C THR A 29 41.69 0.81 -31.72
N ARG A 30 42.70 1.24 -32.48
CA ARG A 30 42.95 0.86 -33.89
C ARG A 30 44.35 0.22 -33.98
N PRO A 31 44.54 -0.87 -34.76
CA PRO A 31 43.64 -1.42 -35.77
C PRO A 31 42.46 -2.26 -35.23
N GLU A 32 42.60 -2.92 -34.08
CA GLU A 32 41.55 -3.75 -33.46
C GLU A 32 41.25 -3.30 -32.03
N CYS A 33 39.97 -3.36 -31.63
CA CYS A 33 39.55 -3.02 -30.28
C CYS A 33 39.79 -4.16 -29.28
N SER A 34 40.03 -3.87 -28.00
CA SER A 34 40.38 -4.91 -27.00
C SER A 34 39.32 -6.01 -26.87
N ASN A 35 38.04 -5.66 -27.10
CA ASN A 35 36.94 -6.61 -27.07
C ASN A 35 36.90 -7.54 -28.29
N CYS A 36 37.28 -7.04 -29.47
CA CYS A 36 37.36 -7.87 -30.68
C CYS A 36 38.62 -8.75 -30.65
N GLN A 37 39.75 -8.22 -30.15
CA GLN A 37 40.99 -8.98 -30.00
C GLN A 37 40.82 -10.20 -29.08
N ARG A 38 40.18 -10.03 -27.92
CA ARG A 38 39.91 -11.16 -26.99
C ARG A 38 38.96 -12.22 -27.53
N ARG A 39 38.16 -11.86 -28.54
CA ARG A 39 37.13 -12.74 -29.10
C ARG A 39 37.54 -13.34 -30.44
N GLU A 40 38.73 -12.99 -30.94
CA GLU A 40 39.24 -13.40 -32.25
C GLU A 40 38.22 -13.10 -33.38
N GLU A 41 37.55 -11.94 -33.30
CA GLU A 41 36.55 -11.49 -34.26
C GLU A 41 37.04 -10.31 -35.08
N GLN A 42 36.70 -10.28 -36.36
CA GLN A 42 37.13 -9.23 -37.29
C GLN A 42 36.58 -7.85 -36.88
N CYS A 43 37.48 -6.92 -36.53
CA CYS A 43 37.12 -5.59 -36.03
C CYS A 43 37.03 -4.57 -37.17
N GLU A 44 35.82 -4.21 -37.58
CA GLU A 44 35.58 -3.22 -38.63
C GLU A 44 34.99 -1.91 -38.09
N TYR A 45 35.55 -0.77 -38.51
CA TYR A 45 35.04 0.58 -38.22
C TYR A 45 34.54 1.24 -39.50
N ASP A 46 33.39 1.92 -39.42
CA ASP A 46 32.86 2.69 -40.54
C ASP A 46 33.84 3.83 -40.93
N PRO A 47 34.18 4.01 -42.23
CA PRO A 47 35.12 5.04 -42.68
C PRO A 47 34.56 6.47 -42.53
N ALA A 48 33.22 6.63 -42.42
CA ALA A 48 32.58 7.92 -42.15
C ALA A 48 31.28 7.77 -41.35
N PRO A 49 30.99 8.66 -40.37
CA PRO A 49 29.73 8.67 -39.64
C PRO A 49 28.56 9.04 -40.57
N LYS A 50 27.56 8.15 -40.69
CA LYS A 50 26.29 8.44 -41.38
C LYS A 50 25.50 9.49 -40.59
N ARG A 51 25.31 10.70 -41.14
CA ARG A 51 24.51 11.78 -40.53
C ARG A 51 23.01 11.42 -40.54
N ARG A 52 22.30 11.75 -39.44
CA ARG A 52 20.83 11.84 -39.42
C ARG A 52 20.39 13.00 -40.33
N GLY A 53 19.22 12.88 -40.95
CA GLY A 53 18.70 13.81 -41.97
C GLY A 53 18.54 15.27 -41.53
N PRO A 54 18.20 16.18 -42.45
CA PRO A 54 18.31 17.63 -42.28
C PRO A 54 17.39 18.19 -41.20
N GLU A 55 17.92 19.16 -40.46
CA GLU A 55 17.32 19.87 -39.33
C GLU A 55 16.18 20.81 -39.80
N LYS A 56 14.98 20.69 -39.21
CA LYS A 56 13.90 21.68 -39.38
C LYS A 56 14.11 22.84 -38.40
N ARG A 57 13.94 24.04 -38.94
CA ARG A 57 14.25 25.38 -38.41
C ARG A 57 13.71 25.68 -37.01
N LEU A 58 14.46 26.56 -36.32
CA LEU A 58 14.19 27.20 -35.03
C LEU A 58 12.93 28.10 -35.07
N GLY A 59 12.08 28.00 -34.04
CA GLY A 59 10.99 28.95 -33.80
C GLY A 59 9.84 28.37 -32.97
N THR A 60 9.65 28.94 -31.76
CA THR A 60 8.46 28.81 -30.89
C THR A 60 8.33 27.54 -30.04
N ARG A 61 8.79 27.66 -28.79
CA ARG A 61 8.37 26.84 -27.64
C ARG A 61 6.85 26.94 -27.47
N GLN A 62 6.09 25.96 -27.94
CA GLN A 62 4.86 25.45 -27.30
C GLN A 62 4.62 24.02 -27.81
N ARG A 63 4.59 23.03 -26.92
CA ARG A 63 4.11 21.68 -27.26
C ARG A 63 2.86 21.39 -26.41
N PRO A 64 1.67 21.30 -27.02
CA PRO A 64 0.53 20.63 -26.42
C PRO A 64 0.72 19.11 -26.53
N CYS A 65 0.53 18.39 -25.42
CA CYS A 65 0.47 16.92 -25.42
C CYS A 65 -0.78 16.45 -26.17
N LYS A 66 -0.59 15.74 -27.29
CA LYS A 66 -1.63 14.95 -27.97
C LYS A 66 -1.50 13.48 -27.53
N PRO A 67 -2.59 12.81 -27.11
CA PRO A 67 -2.57 11.37 -26.88
C PRO A 67 -2.54 10.63 -28.22
N ARG A 68 -1.76 9.55 -28.31
CA ARG A 68 -1.59 8.77 -29.53
C ARG A 68 -2.61 7.62 -29.55
N GLY A 69 -3.46 7.62 -30.58
CA GLY A 69 -4.44 6.59 -30.86
C GLY A 69 -3.85 5.30 -31.44
N GLN A 70 -4.69 4.27 -31.34
CA GLN A 70 -4.54 2.86 -31.69
C GLN A 70 -4.16 2.59 -33.16
N SER A 71 -3.44 1.49 -33.38
CA SER A 71 -3.51 0.67 -34.59
C SER A 71 -3.19 -0.79 -34.22
N GLY A 72 -4.06 -1.71 -34.67
CA GLY A 72 -4.27 -3.06 -34.13
C GLY A 72 -3.24 -4.15 -34.44
N GLY A 73 -3.39 -5.25 -33.70
CA GLY A 73 -3.24 -6.62 -34.21
C GLY A 73 -2.07 -7.45 -33.70
N SER A 74 -2.22 -8.13 -32.55
CA SER A 74 -2.05 -9.59 -32.40
C SER A 74 -2.38 -10.00 -30.95
N GLU A 75 -3.32 -10.93 -30.84
CA GLU A 75 -3.67 -11.64 -29.62
C GLU A 75 -2.48 -12.50 -29.19
N ASP A 76 -1.91 -12.21 -28.02
CA ASP A 76 -1.12 -13.17 -27.25
C ASP A 76 -1.54 -13.01 -25.78
N ASP A 77 -2.55 -13.81 -25.44
CA ASP A 77 -3.25 -13.85 -24.17
C ASP A 77 -2.39 -14.66 -23.18
N GLY A 78 -1.50 -13.95 -22.46
CA GLY A 78 -0.49 -14.63 -21.65
C GLY A 78 0.31 -13.75 -20.71
N MET A 79 -0.29 -12.76 -20.02
CA MET A 79 0.44 -12.06 -18.96
C MET A 79 -0.42 -11.52 -17.81
N LYS A 80 -0.47 -12.34 -16.76
CA LYS A 80 -0.48 -12.06 -15.30
C LYS A 80 -1.42 -11.01 -14.68
N LEU A 81 -2.25 -11.60 -13.82
CA LEU A 81 -3.13 -11.12 -12.77
C LEU A 81 -2.40 -10.30 -11.66
N GLU A 82 -2.06 -9.02 -11.86
CA GLU A 82 -1.19 -8.30 -10.90
C GLU A 82 -1.54 -6.82 -10.63
N LEU A 83 -2.81 -6.41 -10.56
CA LEU A 83 -3.15 -5.01 -10.22
C LEU A 83 -4.44 -4.82 -9.39
N LEU A 84 -4.38 -5.05 -8.09
CA LEU A 84 -5.37 -4.51 -7.14
C LEU A 84 -4.66 -3.59 -6.14
N ASN A 85 -5.40 -2.69 -5.50
CA ASN A 85 -4.95 -1.99 -4.30
C ASN A 85 -4.42 -3.06 -3.29
N PRO A 86 -3.29 -2.88 -2.59
CA PRO A 86 -2.83 -3.81 -1.55
C PRO A 86 -3.89 -4.16 -0.48
N LEU A 87 -4.84 -3.26 -0.24
CA LEU A 87 -6.03 -3.55 0.57
C LEU A 87 -6.91 -4.62 -0.10
N LEU A 88 -7.03 -4.60 -1.42
CA LEU A 88 -7.85 -5.49 -2.27
C LEU A 88 -7.10 -6.73 -2.83
N LEU A 89 -5.78 -6.85 -2.63
CA LEU A 89 -4.96 -7.95 -3.16
C LEU A 89 -4.97 -9.20 -2.25
N PRO A 90 -5.04 -10.43 -2.80
CA PRO A 90 -4.67 -11.63 -2.05
C PRO A 90 -3.17 -11.63 -1.76
N ALA A 91 -2.74 -12.12 -0.59
CA ALA A 91 -1.32 -12.38 -0.39
C ALA A 91 -0.91 -13.52 -1.35
N ALA A 92 0.33 -13.47 -1.87
CA ALA A 92 0.77 -14.49 -2.81
C ALA A 92 0.78 -15.88 -2.11
N PRO A 93 0.30 -16.96 -2.75
CA PRO A 93 0.43 -18.30 -2.19
C PRO A 93 1.92 -18.59 -2.01
N GLN A 94 2.35 -18.77 -0.75
CA GLN A 94 3.66 -19.29 -0.45
C GLN A 94 3.70 -20.76 -0.91
N LYS A 95 4.09 -20.99 -2.16
CA LYS A 95 4.32 -22.34 -2.67
C LYS A 95 5.52 -22.93 -1.95
N TYR A 96 5.28 -23.65 -0.87
CA TYR A 96 6.25 -24.55 -0.28
C TYR A 96 5.94 -25.98 -0.74
N SER A 97 6.80 -26.49 -1.62
CA SER A 97 6.84 -27.93 -1.89
C SER A 97 7.30 -28.66 -0.63
N PRO A 98 6.58 -29.69 -0.14
CA PRO A 98 7.10 -30.56 0.90
C PRO A 98 8.31 -31.31 0.33
N LEU A 99 9.45 -31.21 1.02
CA LEU A 99 10.70 -31.87 0.65
C LEU A 99 10.48 -33.40 0.53
N ARG A 100 10.48 -33.94 -0.69
CA ARG A 100 10.65 -35.37 -0.93
C ARG A 100 12.14 -35.67 -1.11
N ILE A 101 12.70 -36.42 -0.17
CA ILE A 101 14.04 -36.98 -0.26
C ILE A 101 13.98 -38.15 -1.26
N SER A 102 14.79 -38.10 -2.32
CA SER A 102 15.07 -39.28 -3.16
C SER A 102 16.55 -39.32 -3.52
N THR A 103 17.12 -40.50 -3.32
CA THR A 103 18.54 -40.87 -3.40
C THR A 103 18.96 -41.34 -4.81
N ASN A 104 20.25 -41.11 -5.12
CA ASN A 104 21.14 -41.81 -6.08
C ASN A 104 21.14 -41.43 -7.58
N GLU A 105 22.22 -40.79 -8.06
CA GLU A 105 23.32 -41.34 -8.93
C GLU A 105 24.13 -40.20 -9.63
N PRO A 106 25.39 -40.44 -10.07
CA PRO A 106 26.42 -39.41 -10.24
C PRO A 106 26.87 -39.13 -11.69
N VAL A 107 27.27 -37.89 -12.02
CA VAL A 107 28.11 -37.59 -13.21
C VAL A 107 29.14 -36.49 -12.92
N LEU A 108 30.33 -36.69 -13.49
CA LEU A 108 31.65 -36.14 -13.18
C LEU A 108 32.02 -34.78 -13.83
N LEU A 109 32.71 -33.94 -13.05
CA LEU A 109 33.91 -33.09 -13.33
C LEU A 109 33.88 -32.06 -14.50
N ARG A 110 34.33 -30.80 -14.39
CA ARG A 110 35.60 -30.25 -13.84
C ARG A 110 35.55 -28.69 -13.63
N PRO A 111 36.57 -28.07 -12.98
CA PRO A 111 36.45 -26.83 -12.20
C PRO A 111 37.10 -25.58 -12.83
N SER A 112 36.68 -24.38 -12.40
CA SER A 112 37.55 -23.19 -12.25
C SER A 112 36.91 -22.09 -11.38
N SER A 113 37.70 -21.64 -10.40
CA SER A 113 37.66 -20.38 -9.63
C SER A 113 36.56 -20.15 -8.57
N GLN A 114 36.81 -20.71 -7.40
CA GLN A 114 36.52 -20.26 -6.03
C GLN A 114 35.58 -19.05 -5.84
N TYR A 115 34.28 -19.34 -5.79
CA TYR A 115 33.39 -18.80 -4.77
C TYR A 115 32.48 -19.96 -4.36
N GLN A 116 32.72 -20.54 -3.18
CA GLN A 116 31.78 -21.51 -2.61
C GLN A 116 30.66 -20.70 -1.94
N PRO A 117 29.42 -20.72 -2.44
CA PRO A 117 28.30 -20.45 -1.56
C PRO A 117 28.27 -21.64 -0.60
N THR A 118 28.62 -21.42 0.67
CA THR A 118 28.27 -22.38 1.72
C THR A 118 26.76 -22.56 1.63
N PRO A 119 26.25 -23.78 1.35
CA PRO A 119 24.86 -24.07 1.60
C PRO A 119 24.76 -24.17 3.11
N THR A 120 24.61 -23.03 3.79
CA THR A 120 24.06 -23.04 5.13
C THR A 120 22.64 -23.53 4.97
N HIS A 121 22.46 -24.85 5.08
CA HIS A 121 21.22 -25.40 5.62
C HIS A 121 21.03 -24.66 6.95
N PHE A 122 20.25 -23.59 6.91
CA PHE A 122 19.84 -22.87 8.09
C PHE A 122 18.94 -23.83 8.84
N VAL A 123 19.53 -24.60 9.74
CA VAL A 123 18.80 -25.31 10.78
C VAL A 123 18.34 -24.19 11.71
N PRO A 124 17.03 -23.90 11.82
CA PRO A 124 16.56 -22.91 12.78
C PRO A 124 17.08 -23.33 14.15
N ARG A 125 17.88 -22.48 14.77
CA ARG A 125 18.34 -22.73 16.14
C ARG A 125 17.09 -22.78 17.02
N PRO A 126 16.94 -23.76 17.93
CA PRO A 126 15.84 -23.76 18.87
C PRO A 126 15.85 -22.44 19.66
N TYR A 127 14.78 -21.65 19.51
CA TYR A 127 14.60 -20.38 20.21
C TYR A 127 14.60 -20.60 21.72
N ASP A 128 15.52 -19.92 22.41
CA ASP A 128 15.79 -20.09 23.83
C ASP A 128 15.26 -18.87 24.60
N PHE A 129 14.30 -19.11 25.49
CA PHE A 129 13.39 -18.09 26.02
C PHE A 129 14.09 -17.05 26.94
N GLU A 130 15.21 -17.44 27.54
CA GLU A 130 16.02 -16.57 28.41
C GLU A 130 17.09 -15.78 27.64
N GLN A 131 17.55 -16.28 26.49
CA GLN A 131 18.61 -15.63 25.69
C GLN A 131 18.06 -14.78 24.54
N ASP A 132 16.86 -15.09 24.05
CA ASP A 132 16.23 -14.44 22.88
C ASP A 132 15.03 -13.54 23.27
N ALA A 133 14.90 -13.16 24.55
CA ALA A 133 13.85 -12.28 25.02
C ALA A 133 13.98 -10.88 24.40
N HIS A 134 12.88 -10.35 23.87
CA HIS A 134 12.89 -9.02 23.25
C HIS A 134 13.13 -7.95 24.32
N PRO A 135 14.11 -7.04 24.15
CA PRO A 135 14.54 -6.13 25.21
C PRO A 135 13.43 -5.17 25.68
N LYS A 136 12.50 -4.80 24.77
CA LYS A 136 11.34 -3.96 25.09
C LYS A 136 10.10 -4.76 25.52
N PHE A 137 10.01 -6.03 25.13
CA PHE A 137 8.80 -6.85 25.28
C PHE A 137 9.17 -8.18 25.91
N PRO A 138 9.41 -8.19 27.23
CA PRO A 138 9.74 -9.42 27.93
C PRO A 138 8.56 -10.39 27.93
N PRO A 139 8.82 -11.67 28.20
CA PRO A 139 7.75 -12.66 28.33
C PRO A 139 6.77 -12.35 29.46
N PRO A 140 5.56 -12.96 29.44
CA PRO A 140 4.55 -12.72 30.46
C PRO A 140 5.06 -13.11 31.86
N PRO A 141 4.82 -12.29 32.90
CA PRO A 141 5.18 -12.63 34.27
C PRO A 141 4.37 -13.85 34.76
N PRO A 142 4.83 -14.57 35.81
CA PRO A 142 4.20 -15.81 36.26
C PRO A 142 2.71 -15.70 36.60
N THR A 143 2.29 -14.56 37.15
CA THR A 143 0.89 -14.27 37.47
C THR A 143 0.02 -14.18 36.22
N VAL A 144 0.51 -13.51 35.18
CA VAL A 144 -0.14 -13.43 33.87
C VAL A 144 -0.11 -14.78 33.19
N HIS A 145 0.99 -15.52 33.26
CA HIS A 145 1.09 -16.87 32.69
C HIS A 145 0.03 -17.83 33.25
N ALA A 146 -0.19 -17.83 34.57
CA ALA A 146 -1.23 -18.66 35.19
C ALA A 146 -2.64 -18.24 34.74
N ALA A 147 -2.91 -16.93 34.62
CA ALA A 147 -4.18 -16.43 34.11
C ALA A 147 -4.40 -16.78 32.62
N GLN A 148 -3.33 -16.71 31.80
CA GLN A 148 -3.34 -17.12 30.40
C GLN A 148 -3.69 -18.60 30.25
N GLN A 149 -3.10 -19.46 31.07
CA GLN A 149 -3.38 -20.89 31.03
C GLN A 149 -4.87 -21.17 31.25
N GLY A 150 -5.48 -20.58 32.27
CA GLY A 150 -6.92 -20.75 32.53
C GLY A 150 -7.81 -20.22 31.40
N TRP A 151 -7.42 -19.11 30.76
CA TRP A 151 -8.14 -18.58 29.60
C TRP A 151 -8.04 -19.54 28.40
N TRP A 152 -6.83 -19.99 28.05
CA TRP A 152 -6.61 -20.91 26.95
C TRP A 152 -7.32 -22.27 27.17
N ASP A 153 -7.27 -22.81 28.38
CA ASP A 153 -7.97 -24.06 28.72
C ASP A 153 -9.48 -23.95 28.49
N SER A 154 -10.09 -22.81 28.82
CA SER A 154 -11.49 -22.53 28.53
C SER A 154 -11.74 -22.27 27.05
N PHE A 155 -10.85 -21.55 26.38
CA PHE A 155 -11.00 -21.14 24.99
C PHE A 155 -10.90 -22.36 24.04
N LEU A 156 -9.95 -23.25 24.29
CA LEU A 156 -9.71 -24.46 23.50
C LEU A 156 -10.85 -25.49 23.59
N GLN A 157 -11.70 -25.41 24.63
CA GLN A 157 -12.93 -26.21 24.70
C GLN A 157 -13.95 -25.80 23.63
N SER A 158 -13.97 -24.52 23.27
CA SER A 158 -14.90 -23.98 22.26
C SER A 158 -14.26 -23.90 20.86
N TYR A 159 -12.95 -23.66 20.79
CA TYR A 159 -12.22 -23.46 19.55
C TYR A 159 -10.96 -24.35 19.51
N PRO A 160 -11.00 -25.51 18.84
CA PRO A 160 -9.85 -26.39 18.74
C PRO A 160 -8.65 -25.72 18.06
N LEU A 161 -7.44 -26.02 18.53
CA LEU A 161 -6.19 -25.45 18.00
C LEU A 161 -6.04 -25.56 16.47
N PRO A 162 -6.38 -26.70 15.81
CA PRO A 162 -6.31 -26.79 14.35
C PRO A 162 -7.23 -25.80 13.63
N GLN A 163 -8.40 -25.50 14.21
CA GLN A 163 -9.33 -24.52 13.65
C GLN A 163 -8.77 -23.11 13.78
N ILE A 164 -8.23 -22.76 14.95
CA ILE A 164 -7.58 -21.46 15.18
C ILE A 164 -6.45 -21.27 14.17
N ALA A 165 -5.57 -22.25 14.03
CA ALA A 165 -4.45 -22.20 13.09
C ALA A 165 -4.90 -22.03 11.64
N ALA A 166 -5.95 -22.74 11.22
CA ALA A 166 -6.53 -22.62 9.89
C ALA A 166 -7.11 -21.22 9.64
N ASP A 167 -7.80 -20.65 10.63
CA ASP A 167 -8.39 -19.31 10.55
C ASP A 167 -7.32 -18.22 10.45
N LEU A 168 -6.25 -18.30 11.26
CA LEU A 168 -5.13 -17.37 11.19
C LEU A 168 -4.37 -17.50 9.87
N ASN A 169 -4.07 -18.73 9.44
CA ASN A 169 -3.38 -18.96 8.17
C ASN A 169 -4.18 -18.40 6.98
N PHE A 170 -5.49 -18.62 6.97
CA PHE A 170 -6.39 -18.02 5.98
C PHE A 170 -6.30 -16.48 6.01
N LEU A 171 -6.48 -15.88 7.19
CA LEU A 171 -6.50 -14.42 7.34
C LEU A 171 -5.23 -13.76 6.79
N PHE A 172 -4.06 -14.22 7.25
CA PHE A 172 -2.78 -13.62 6.86
C PHE A 172 -2.35 -13.99 5.43
N SER A 173 -2.97 -15.01 4.82
CA SER A 173 -2.80 -15.34 3.39
C SER A 173 -3.74 -14.54 2.49
N GLU A 174 -4.92 -14.15 2.96
CA GLU A 174 -5.88 -13.40 2.15
C GLU A 174 -5.63 -11.88 2.19
N MET A 175 -5.14 -11.36 3.33
CA MET A 175 -5.00 -9.92 3.55
C MET A 175 -3.54 -9.47 3.55
N ALA A 176 -3.06 -8.98 2.42
CA ALA A 176 -1.73 -8.39 2.32
C ALA A 176 -1.54 -7.17 3.26
N SER A 177 -2.62 -6.47 3.62
CA SER A 177 -2.62 -5.37 4.61
C SER A 177 -2.27 -5.83 6.03
N LEU A 178 -2.37 -7.13 6.33
CA LEU A 178 -1.98 -7.73 7.60
C LEU A 178 -0.54 -8.27 7.61
N SER A 179 0.26 -7.92 6.60
CA SER A 179 1.68 -8.29 6.49
C SER A 179 2.60 -7.64 7.53
N PHE A 180 2.01 -6.94 8.51
CA PHE A 180 2.71 -6.47 9.71
C PHE A 180 3.00 -7.57 10.72
N VAL A 181 2.33 -8.73 10.63
CA VAL A 181 2.63 -9.92 11.45
C VAL A 181 3.42 -10.93 10.63
N ASN A 182 4.41 -11.58 11.25
CA ASN A 182 5.05 -12.74 10.65
C ASN A 182 4.18 -14.00 10.86
N ALA A 183 3.30 -14.28 9.90
CA ALA A 183 2.35 -15.39 9.97
C ALA A 183 3.01 -16.75 10.23
N ARG A 184 4.21 -16.99 9.69
CA ARG A 184 4.94 -18.24 9.91
C ARG A 184 5.37 -18.38 11.37
N LEU A 185 6.01 -17.35 11.92
CA LEU A 185 6.43 -17.35 13.33
C LEU A 185 5.23 -17.45 14.27
N LEU A 186 4.12 -16.79 13.94
CA LEU A 186 2.87 -16.89 14.68
C LEU A 186 2.34 -18.33 14.73
N LEU A 187 2.24 -19.00 13.58
CA LEU A 187 1.75 -20.38 13.51
C LEU A 187 2.72 -21.35 14.23
N ASP A 188 4.02 -21.19 14.04
CA ASP A 188 5.04 -21.99 14.74
C ASP A 188 4.94 -21.81 16.27
N THR A 189 4.61 -20.59 16.74
CA THR A 189 4.40 -20.29 18.16
C THR A 189 3.09 -20.89 18.68
N LEU A 190 2.01 -20.81 17.90
CA LEU A 190 0.70 -21.34 18.26
C LEU A 190 0.72 -22.87 18.42
N TRP A 191 1.43 -23.57 17.55
CA TRP A 191 1.57 -25.03 17.62
C TRP A 191 2.55 -25.51 18.69
N ASN A 192 3.30 -24.61 19.32
CA ASN A 192 4.27 -24.97 20.33
C ASN A 192 3.62 -25.02 21.73
N PRO A 193 3.61 -26.20 22.40
CA PRO A 193 2.90 -26.40 23.66
C PRO A 193 3.46 -25.61 24.85
N THR A 194 4.65 -25.02 24.72
CA THR A 194 5.23 -24.16 25.76
C THR A 194 5.17 -22.68 25.41
N LYS A 195 4.88 -22.32 24.16
CA LYS A 195 4.94 -20.93 23.68
C LYS A 195 3.58 -20.33 23.34
N TYR A 196 2.53 -21.12 23.12
CA TYR A 196 1.22 -20.55 22.81
C TYR A 196 0.68 -19.62 23.93
N LEU A 197 1.12 -19.81 25.18
CA LEU A 197 0.79 -18.96 26.32
C LEU A 197 1.41 -17.55 26.24
N THR A 198 2.32 -17.32 25.28
CA THR A 198 2.92 -16.01 24.99
C THR A 198 2.13 -15.24 23.94
N LEU A 199 1.05 -15.81 23.41
CA LEU A 199 0.16 -15.14 22.47
C LEU A 199 -0.97 -14.45 23.24
N GLN A 200 -1.17 -13.16 22.95
CA GLN A 200 -2.19 -12.35 23.58
C GLN A 200 -3.60 -12.83 23.21
N PRO A 201 -4.51 -13.07 24.18
CA PRO A 201 -5.91 -13.41 23.93
C PRO A 201 -6.62 -12.41 23.02
N ALA A 202 -6.39 -11.11 23.26
CA ALA A 202 -6.95 -10.03 22.45
C ALA A 202 -6.57 -10.17 20.97
N PHE A 203 -5.31 -10.53 20.69
CA PHE A 203 -4.80 -10.71 19.33
C PHE A 203 -5.43 -11.92 18.64
N ILE A 204 -5.50 -13.06 19.32
CA ILE A 204 -6.11 -14.29 18.78
C ILE A 204 -7.60 -14.06 18.50
N LEU A 205 -8.33 -13.49 19.45
CA LEU A 205 -9.76 -13.20 19.29
C LEU A 205 -10.02 -12.18 18.17
N ALA A 206 -9.23 -11.10 18.08
CA ALA A 206 -9.37 -10.11 17.02
C ALA A 206 -9.10 -10.72 15.63
N SER A 207 -8.05 -11.53 15.53
CA SER A 207 -7.70 -12.22 14.29
C SER A 207 -8.80 -13.19 13.87
N MET A 208 -9.32 -13.99 14.80
CA MET A 208 -10.44 -14.89 14.51
C MET A 208 -11.71 -14.12 14.14
N ALA A 209 -12.03 -13.03 14.83
CA ALA A 209 -13.18 -12.19 14.51
C ALA A 209 -13.12 -11.70 13.05
N LEU A 210 -11.97 -11.18 12.63
CA LEU A 210 -11.77 -10.71 11.26
C LEU A 210 -11.79 -11.87 10.24
N ALA A 211 -11.15 -13.01 10.55
CA ALA A 211 -11.16 -14.19 9.70
C ALA A 211 -12.57 -14.75 9.49
N VAL A 212 -13.39 -14.77 10.54
CA VAL A 212 -14.81 -15.14 10.46
C VAL A 212 -15.58 -14.11 9.65
N LEU A 213 -15.43 -12.81 9.92
CA LEU A 213 -16.12 -11.75 9.19
C LEU A 213 -15.89 -11.87 7.69
N ILE A 214 -14.64 -12.04 7.25
CA ILE A 214 -14.26 -12.14 5.84
C ILE A 214 -14.95 -13.30 5.12
N ARG A 215 -15.35 -14.36 5.83
CA ARG A 215 -16.08 -15.50 5.27
C ARG A 215 -17.59 -15.48 5.55
N SER A 216 -18.13 -14.32 5.88
CA SER A 216 -19.52 -14.15 6.31
C SER A 216 -20.34 -13.28 5.36
N SER A 217 -19.96 -13.28 4.08
CA SER A 217 -20.82 -12.74 3.03
C SER A 217 -22.10 -13.59 2.90
N GLU A 218 -23.12 -13.06 2.24
CA GLU A 218 -24.35 -13.80 1.92
C GLU A 218 -24.08 -15.05 1.06
N ALA A 219 -22.92 -15.14 0.39
CA ALA A 219 -22.53 -16.30 -0.40
C ALA A 219 -21.86 -17.42 0.42
N GLU A 220 -21.52 -17.17 1.69
CA GLU A 220 -20.86 -18.15 2.56
C GLU A 220 -21.59 -18.30 3.90
N ARG A 221 -21.03 -17.81 5.01
CA ARG A 221 -21.61 -18.03 6.35
C ARG A 221 -22.82 -17.14 6.66
N GLY A 222 -23.10 -16.15 5.81
CA GLY A 222 -24.23 -15.24 5.93
C GLY A 222 -24.34 -14.58 7.32
N THR A 223 -25.57 -14.32 7.75
CA THR A 223 -25.87 -13.68 9.05
C THR A 223 -25.24 -14.41 10.23
N SER A 224 -25.32 -15.75 10.27
CA SER A 224 -24.77 -16.53 11.39
C SER A 224 -23.26 -16.33 11.57
N GLY A 225 -22.52 -16.23 10.45
CA GLY A 225 -21.10 -15.91 10.47
C GLY A 225 -20.81 -14.51 10.99
N ARG A 226 -21.62 -13.52 10.58
CA ARG A 226 -21.48 -12.12 11.04
C ARG A 226 -21.79 -11.97 12.52
N ASP A 227 -22.79 -12.67 13.04
CA ASP A 227 -23.11 -12.66 14.47
C ASP A 227 -21.97 -13.29 15.30
N CYS A 228 -21.39 -14.39 14.81
CA CYS A 228 -20.21 -15.00 15.41
C CYS A 228 -18.99 -14.07 15.37
N ALA A 229 -18.76 -13.41 14.23
CA ALA A 229 -17.68 -12.43 14.08
C ALA A 229 -17.85 -11.26 15.07
N ALA A 230 -19.08 -10.75 15.23
CA ALA A 230 -19.40 -9.69 16.18
C ALA A 230 -19.14 -10.11 17.62
N PHE A 231 -19.55 -11.33 18.01
CA PHE A 231 -19.28 -11.89 19.33
C PHE A 231 -17.77 -12.03 19.62
N LEU A 232 -17.01 -12.56 18.67
CA LEU A 232 -15.55 -12.68 18.79
C LEU A 232 -14.89 -11.30 18.90
N ARG A 233 -15.40 -10.32 18.14
CA ARG A 233 -14.91 -8.94 18.14
C ARG A 233 -15.17 -8.25 19.48
N ASP A 234 -16.37 -8.41 20.06
CA ASP A 234 -16.67 -7.92 21.41
C ASP A 234 -15.77 -8.58 22.46
N SER A 235 -15.55 -9.89 22.34
CA SER A 235 -14.64 -10.65 23.21
C SER A 235 -13.19 -10.14 23.09
N ALA A 236 -12.74 -9.85 21.88
CA ALA A 236 -11.42 -9.29 21.61
C ALA A 236 -11.25 -7.89 22.22
N GLN A 237 -12.23 -7.00 22.04
CA GLN A 237 -12.22 -5.67 22.64
C GLN A 237 -12.18 -5.76 24.18
N ASN A 238 -12.98 -6.64 24.78
CA ASN A 238 -12.98 -6.85 26.22
C ASN A 238 -11.63 -7.35 26.74
N ALA A 239 -11.00 -8.29 26.02
CA ALA A 239 -9.67 -8.81 26.35
C ALA A 239 -8.60 -7.71 26.23
N LEU A 240 -8.68 -6.88 25.19
CA LEU A 240 -7.80 -5.74 24.96
C LEU A 240 -7.92 -4.70 26.09
N ASP A 241 -9.14 -4.28 26.39
CA ASP A 241 -9.43 -3.30 27.46
C ASP A 241 -8.97 -3.81 28.83
N ARG A 242 -9.13 -5.12 29.09
CA ARG A 242 -8.66 -5.76 30.30
C ARG A 242 -7.13 -5.73 30.39
N ALA A 243 -6.43 -6.08 29.31
CA ALA A 243 -4.97 -6.07 29.28
C ALA A 243 -4.41 -4.65 29.56
N TRP A 244 -5.00 -3.61 28.95
CA TRP A 244 -4.61 -2.22 29.20
C TRP A 244 -4.92 -1.76 30.61
N ARG A 245 -6.07 -2.16 31.18
CA ARG A 245 -6.45 -1.80 32.55
C ARG A 245 -5.55 -2.43 33.60
N GLU A 246 -5.17 -3.70 33.39
CA GLU A 246 -4.30 -4.42 34.33
C GLU A 246 -2.83 -3.95 34.19
N GLY A 247 -2.37 -3.67 32.97
CA GLY A 247 -1.03 -3.13 32.72
C GLY A 247 0.12 -4.09 33.05
N LEU A 248 -0.17 -5.36 33.38
CA LEU A 248 0.81 -6.33 33.85
C LEU A 248 1.67 -6.93 32.75
N TRP A 249 1.15 -6.98 31.51
CA TRP A 249 1.86 -7.51 30.34
C TRP A 249 1.40 -6.74 29.09
N LEU A 250 2.22 -5.76 28.71
CA LEU A 250 1.96 -4.89 27.56
C LEU A 250 3.02 -5.17 26.49
N ASP A 251 2.58 -5.68 25.35
CA ASP A 251 3.44 -5.94 24.20
C ASP A 251 2.78 -5.52 22.89
N VAL A 252 3.55 -5.52 21.79
CA VAL A 252 3.07 -5.05 20.48
C VAL A 252 1.87 -5.84 19.95
N SER A 253 1.63 -7.09 20.38
CA SER A 253 0.43 -7.83 19.98
C SER A 253 -0.88 -7.23 20.47
N LEU A 254 -0.86 -6.39 21.51
CA LEU A 254 -2.03 -5.58 21.87
C LEU A 254 -2.31 -4.47 20.83
N VAL A 255 -1.25 -3.90 20.24
CA VAL A 255 -1.36 -2.93 19.14
C VAL A 255 -1.79 -3.64 17.85
N GLU A 256 -1.23 -4.81 17.56
CA GLU A 256 -1.66 -5.65 16.44
C GLU A 256 -3.15 -6.01 16.55
N ALA A 257 -3.62 -6.38 17.75
CA ALA A 257 -5.03 -6.63 18.03
C ALA A 257 -5.89 -5.38 17.78
N ALA A 258 -5.49 -4.22 18.30
CA ALA A 258 -6.18 -2.96 18.08
C ALA A 258 -6.25 -2.59 16.58
N LEU A 259 -5.17 -2.83 15.83
CA LEU A 259 -5.14 -2.59 14.40
C LEU A 259 -6.08 -3.53 13.64
N ILE A 260 -6.11 -4.82 13.99
CA ILE A 260 -7.05 -5.79 13.40
C ILE A 260 -8.50 -5.38 13.70
N LEU A 261 -8.79 -4.88 14.91
CA LEU A 261 -10.10 -4.33 15.25
C LEU A 261 -10.45 -3.09 14.41
N VAL A 262 -9.50 -2.20 14.12
CA VAL A 262 -9.73 -1.09 13.16
C VAL A 262 -10.05 -1.61 11.75
N VAL A 263 -9.38 -2.67 11.29
CA VAL A 263 -9.73 -3.32 10.01
C VAL A 263 -11.13 -3.92 10.04
N TYR A 264 -11.52 -4.54 11.16
CA TYR A 264 -12.89 -5.01 11.37
C TYR A 264 -13.89 -3.85 11.29
N GLU A 265 -13.67 -2.78 12.05
CA GLU A 265 -14.60 -1.63 12.10
C GLU A 265 -14.66 -0.80 10.80
N SER A 266 -13.66 -0.93 9.93
CA SER A 266 -13.68 -0.32 8.59
C SER A 266 -14.35 -1.22 7.55
N SER A 267 -14.75 -2.44 7.93
CA SER A 267 -15.42 -3.40 7.06
C SER A 267 -16.94 -3.24 7.08
N ALA A 268 -17.60 -3.61 5.98
CA ALA A 268 -19.05 -3.72 5.94
C ALA A 268 -19.53 -4.86 6.86
N HIS A 269 -20.17 -4.49 7.96
CA HIS A 269 -20.82 -5.41 8.91
C HIS A 269 -22.09 -4.75 9.50
N PRO A 270 -22.98 -5.50 10.17
CA PRO A 270 -24.28 -4.98 10.63
C PRO A 270 -24.16 -3.78 11.59
N ASP A 271 -23.19 -3.83 12.50
CA ASP A 271 -22.95 -2.77 13.49
C ASP A 271 -22.06 -1.61 13.00
N TYR A 272 -21.74 -1.54 11.70
CA TYR A 272 -20.81 -0.55 11.17
C TYR A 272 -21.35 0.87 11.36
N HIS A 273 -20.49 1.76 11.85
CA HIS A 273 -20.78 3.20 11.96
C HIS A 273 -19.48 4.01 11.99
N SER A 274 -19.47 5.21 11.40
CA SER A 274 -18.26 6.05 11.34
C SER A 274 -17.70 6.38 12.73
N SER A 275 -18.55 6.77 13.69
CA SER A 275 -18.13 7.07 15.07
C SER A 275 -17.46 5.89 15.77
N ARG A 276 -17.85 4.66 15.43
CA ARG A 276 -17.30 3.43 15.99
C ARG A 276 -15.90 3.16 15.44
N LEU A 277 -15.71 3.34 14.14
CA LEU A 277 -14.41 3.29 13.50
C LEU A 277 -13.46 4.35 14.08
N VAL A 278 -13.94 5.59 14.26
CA VAL A 278 -13.16 6.67 14.92
C VAL A 278 -12.77 6.26 16.35
N GLN A 279 -13.67 5.63 17.10
CA GLN A 279 -13.37 5.17 18.44
C GLN A 279 -12.28 4.08 18.45
N SER A 280 -12.32 3.14 17.50
CA SER A 280 -11.26 2.13 17.36
C SER A 280 -9.92 2.74 16.95
N PHE A 281 -9.92 3.77 16.11
CA PHE A 281 -8.70 4.55 15.83
C PHE A 281 -8.13 5.20 17.10
N ARG A 282 -8.97 5.72 18.01
CA ARG A 282 -8.51 6.29 19.29
C ARG A 282 -7.87 5.23 20.19
N VAL A 283 -8.44 4.02 20.24
CA VAL A 283 -7.86 2.90 21.00
C VAL A 283 -6.50 2.53 20.42
N LEU A 284 -6.39 2.43 19.09
CA LEU A 284 -5.13 2.16 18.41
C LEU A 284 -4.09 3.28 18.63
N ASP A 285 -4.49 4.55 18.53
CA ASP A 285 -3.62 5.72 18.76
C ASP A 285 -3.06 5.74 20.18
N HIS A 286 -3.92 5.44 21.15
CA HIS A 286 -3.53 5.30 22.54
C HIS A 286 -2.52 4.17 22.71
N ALA A 287 -2.78 2.99 22.15
CA ALA A 287 -1.90 1.83 22.22
C ALA A 287 -0.51 2.10 21.60
N LEU A 288 -0.47 2.69 20.40
CA LEU A 288 0.75 3.09 19.70
C LEU A 288 1.57 4.10 20.52
N SER A 289 0.89 5.08 21.11
CA SER A 289 1.50 6.13 21.92
C SER A 289 2.04 5.61 23.24
N THR A 290 1.25 4.79 23.95
CA THR A 290 1.63 4.22 25.25
C THR A 290 2.85 3.32 25.14
N LEU A 291 2.96 2.54 24.06
CA LEU A 291 4.15 1.72 23.81
C LEU A 291 5.28 2.46 23.10
N GLY A 292 5.10 3.73 22.71
CA GLY A 292 6.10 4.50 21.97
C GLY A 292 6.58 3.77 20.71
N LEU A 293 5.65 3.18 19.94
CA LEU A 293 6.01 2.44 18.72
C LEU A 293 6.31 3.38 17.55
N MET A 294 5.63 4.53 17.46
CA MET A 294 5.87 5.49 16.38
C MET A 294 7.26 6.16 16.49
N SER A 295 7.93 6.07 17.64
CA SER A 295 9.29 6.56 17.85
C SER A 295 10.33 5.44 18.06
N PHE A 296 10.02 4.22 17.62
CA PHE A 296 10.83 3.04 17.87
C PHE A 296 12.28 3.16 17.39
N ASP A 297 12.52 3.85 16.27
CA ASP A 297 13.85 4.01 15.69
C ASP A 297 14.49 5.36 16.02
N ALA A 298 14.01 6.11 17.03
CA ALA A 298 14.49 7.47 17.32
C ALA A 298 16.02 7.62 17.46
N GLY A 299 16.70 6.57 17.93
CA GLY A 299 18.16 6.52 18.07
C GLY A 299 18.93 6.16 16.79
N GLN A 300 18.26 5.80 15.70
CA GLN A 300 18.91 5.42 14.45
C GLN A 300 19.35 6.66 13.64
N PRO A 301 20.55 6.65 13.02
CA PRO A 301 21.11 7.83 12.37
C PRO A 301 20.37 8.26 11.10
N ASN A 302 19.71 7.33 10.42
CA ASN A 302 19.07 7.54 9.12
C ASN A 302 17.54 7.76 9.20
N VAL A 303 17.00 7.96 10.41
CA VAL A 303 15.57 8.22 10.59
C VAL A 303 15.25 9.68 10.26
N CYS A 304 14.21 9.88 9.47
CA CYS A 304 13.70 11.21 9.17
C CYS A 304 13.09 11.81 10.44
N ARG A 305 13.34 13.10 10.68
CA ARG A 305 12.78 13.84 11.81
C ARG A 305 11.88 14.94 11.27
N TYR A 306 10.67 15.00 11.79
CA TYR A 306 9.67 15.98 11.38
C TYR A 306 9.34 16.90 12.54
N VAL A 307 9.05 18.17 12.23
CA VAL A 307 8.62 19.15 13.23
C VAL A 307 7.10 19.30 13.13
N SER A 308 6.41 19.25 14.27
CA SER A 308 4.95 19.38 14.31
C SER A 308 4.53 20.73 13.72
N GLY A 309 3.51 20.72 12.87
CA GLY A 309 3.03 21.91 12.16
C GLY A 309 3.85 22.31 10.92
N THR A 310 4.92 21.60 10.58
CA THR A 310 5.70 21.84 9.35
C THR A 310 5.51 20.73 8.33
N THR A 311 5.70 21.04 7.04
CA THR A 311 5.56 20.04 5.97
C THR A 311 6.56 18.90 6.18
N PRO A 312 6.13 17.63 6.11
CA PRO A 312 7.00 16.49 6.36
C PRO A 312 7.91 16.21 5.15
N LEU A 313 9.01 16.95 5.05
CA LEU A 313 10.01 16.77 4.01
C LEU A 313 10.98 15.65 4.39
N ALA A 314 11.28 14.75 3.46
CA ALA A 314 12.35 13.78 3.64
C ALA A 314 13.70 14.42 3.22
N ASP A 315 14.73 14.30 4.06
CA ASP A 315 16.12 14.63 3.69
C ASP A 315 16.61 13.67 2.59
N ALA A 316 16.23 13.95 1.34
CA ALA A 316 16.58 13.17 0.17
C ALA A 316 17.33 14.08 -0.82
N PRO A 317 18.66 13.98 -0.96
CA PRO A 317 19.36 14.66 -2.04
C PRO A 317 18.86 14.18 -3.41
N ALA A 318 18.97 15.06 -4.41
CA ALA A 318 18.54 14.86 -5.80
C ALA A 318 19.00 13.51 -6.41
N PRO A 319 18.27 12.95 -7.39
CA PRO A 319 18.46 11.56 -7.82
C PRO A 319 19.78 11.40 -8.58
N ALA A 320 20.70 10.61 -8.02
CA ALA A 320 21.89 10.14 -8.70
C ALA A 320 22.22 8.70 -8.31
N SER A 321 21.29 7.77 -8.51
CA SER A 321 21.58 6.33 -8.42
C SER A 321 20.61 5.51 -9.28
N PRO A 322 21.05 4.40 -9.90
CA PRO A 322 20.14 3.45 -10.53
C PRO A 322 19.16 2.87 -9.50
N CYS A 323 17.94 2.52 -9.92
CA CYS A 323 16.91 1.94 -9.05
C CYS A 323 17.44 0.71 -8.31
N LEU A 324 17.41 0.72 -6.97
CA LEU A 324 17.82 -0.39 -6.10
C LEU A 324 16.66 -1.35 -5.78
N CYS A 325 15.62 -1.26 -6.58
CA CYS A 325 14.28 -1.77 -6.32
C CYS A 325 14.21 -3.28 -6.56
N ILE A 326 13.35 -3.97 -5.80
CA ILE A 326 13.14 -5.42 -5.93
C ILE A 326 12.67 -5.75 -7.37
N PRO A 327 13.21 -6.79 -8.03
CA PRO A 327 12.74 -7.21 -9.35
C PRO A 327 11.25 -7.59 -9.35
N PRO A 328 10.52 -7.35 -10.45
CA PRO A 328 9.13 -7.77 -10.57
C PRO A 328 8.97 -9.29 -10.40
N GLY A 329 8.01 -9.73 -9.59
CA GLY A 329 7.66 -11.14 -9.36
C GLY A 329 7.72 -11.66 -7.92
N LEU A 330 8.08 -10.83 -6.93
CA LEU A 330 7.97 -11.16 -5.50
C LEU A 330 6.55 -10.84 -4.96
N PRO A 331 6.12 -11.49 -3.86
CA PRO A 331 4.79 -11.30 -3.28
C PRO A 331 4.43 -9.83 -3.05
N HIS A 332 3.13 -9.50 -3.14
CA HIS A 332 2.60 -8.17 -2.83
C HIS A 332 2.94 -7.66 -1.41
N ALA A 333 3.29 -8.57 -0.49
CA ALA A 333 3.70 -8.26 0.86
C ALA A 333 5.22 -7.99 0.94
N LEU A 334 5.61 -7.03 1.79
CA LEU A 334 7.03 -6.73 2.03
C LEU A 334 7.75 -7.99 2.54
N PRO A 335 8.90 -8.37 1.94
CA PRO A 335 9.58 -9.60 2.26
C PRO A 335 10.06 -9.59 3.71
N TRP A 336 10.06 -10.76 4.35
CA TRP A 336 10.74 -10.98 5.62
C TRP A 336 12.16 -11.47 5.33
N ASN A 337 13.16 -10.97 6.05
CA ASN A 337 14.51 -11.52 5.90
C ASN A 337 14.59 -12.88 6.60
N PRO A 338 14.91 -13.98 5.88
CA PRO A 338 15.06 -15.29 6.50
C PRO A 338 16.24 -15.37 7.48
N SER A 339 17.19 -14.43 7.45
CA SER A 339 18.30 -14.37 8.41
C SER A 339 17.97 -13.61 9.68
N TRP A 340 16.78 -12.99 9.79
CA TRP A 340 16.39 -12.30 11.01
C TRP A 340 16.18 -13.26 12.16
N SER A 341 16.70 -12.86 13.32
CA SER A 341 16.35 -13.50 14.59
C SER A 341 14.90 -13.21 14.96
N ALA A 342 14.36 -13.93 15.94
CA ALA A 342 13.00 -13.68 16.43
C ALA A 342 12.83 -12.26 17.02
N HIS A 343 13.86 -11.70 17.69
CA HIS A 343 13.78 -10.32 18.18
C HIS A 343 13.83 -9.30 17.04
N GLU A 344 14.61 -9.54 15.98
CA GLU A 344 14.63 -8.67 14.79
C GLU A 344 13.32 -8.73 13.99
N ILE A 345 12.68 -9.91 13.94
CA ILE A 345 11.33 -10.04 13.40
C ILE A 345 10.36 -9.17 14.22
N ARG A 346 10.45 -9.23 15.55
CA ARG A 346 9.58 -8.46 16.44
C ARG A 346 9.81 -6.94 16.33
N ASP A 347 11.06 -6.50 16.17
CA ASP A 347 11.40 -5.10 15.86
C ASP A 347 10.72 -4.66 14.56
N GLU A 348 10.74 -5.51 13.53
CA GLU A 348 10.09 -5.23 12.25
C GLU A 348 8.56 -5.24 12.34
N GLU A 349 7.95 -6.13 13.13
CA GLU A 349 6.50 -6.11 13.43
C GLU A 349 6.10 -4.76 14.05
N CYS A 350 6.90 -4.22 14.96
CA CYS A 350 6.69 -2.88 15.56
C CYS A 350 6.69 -1.76 14.51
N ARG A 351 7.57 -1.81 13.51
CA ARG A 351 7.59 -0.82 12.43
C ARG A 351 6.39 -0.99 11.50
N ARG A 352 6.12 -2.22 11.07
CA ARG A 352 5.07 -2.50 10.09
C ARG A 352 3.68 -2.22 10.65
N VAL A 353 3.41 -2.47 11.94
CA VAL A 353 2.12 -2.15 12.57
C VAL A 353 1.88 -0.63 12.56
N CYS A 354 2.90 0.19 12.79
CA CYS A 354 2.80 1.66 12.72
C CYS A 354 2.50 2.16 11.30
N TRP A 355 3.20 1.63 10.29
CA TRP A 355 2.96 1.99 8.89
C TRP A 355 1.60 1.50 8.39
N SER A 356 1.13 0.35 8.87
CA SER A 356 -0.20 -0.18 8.57
C SER A 356 -1.30 0.65 9.22
N ALA A 357 -1.10 1.09 10.46
CA ALA A 357 -1.99 2.05 11.14
C ALA A 357 -2.08 3.37 10.35
N LEU A 358 -0.93 3.92 9.92
CA LEU A 358 -0.89 5.12 9.11
C LEU A 358 -1.64 4.95 7.78
N SER A 359 -1.49 3.78 7.13
CA SER A 359 -2.20 3.46 5.88
C SER A 359 -3.73 3.47 6.04
N LEU A 360 -4.25 2.84 7.10
CA LEU A 360 -5.69 2.81 7.38
C LEU A 360 -6.23 4.19 7.70
N VAL A 361 -5.56 4.95 8.57
CA VAL A 361 -6.04 6.29 8.93
C VAL A 361 -5.92 7.26 7.74
N THR A 362 -4.89 7.13 6.89
CA THR A 362 -4.78 7.92 5.64
C THR A 362 -5.99 7.68 4.74
N SER A 363 -6.35 6.40 4.53
CA SER A 363 -7.49 6.02 3.70
C SER A 363 -8.81 6.56 4.28
N PHE A 364 -9.00 6.42 5.59
CA PHE A 364 -10.16 6.96 6.29
C PHE A 364 -10.23 8.49 6.23
N ARG A 365 -9.09 9.20 6.24
CA ARG A 365 -9.08 10.67 6.14
C ARG A 365 -9.41 11.18 4.76
N VAL A 366 -9.03 10.47 3.71
CA VAL A 366 -9.49 10.77 2.34
C VAL A 366 -11.01 10.62 2.25
N GLU A 367 -11.58 9.60 2.90
CA GLU A 367 -13.03 9.46 3.03
C GLU A 367 -13.63 10.65 3.81
N CYS A 368 -13.12 10.96 5.01
CA CYS A 368 -13.56 12.13 5.78
C CYS A 368 -13.53 13.42 4.96
N TRP A 369 -12.48 13.65 4.16
CA TRP A 369 -12.40 14.79 3.26
C TRP A 369 -13.52 14.80 2.20
N ALA A 370 -13.79 13.66 1.58
CA ALA A 370 -14.86 13.52 0.58
C ALA A 370 -16.25 13.85 1.16
N PHE A 371 -16.46 13.56 2.45
CA PHE A 371 -17.70 13.85 3.17
C PHE A 371 -17.66 15.16 3.97
N SER A 372 -16.58 15.93 3.91
CA SER A 372 -16.38 17.16 4.71
C SER A 372 -16.50 16.94 6.23
N ARG A 373 -15.89 15.85 6.73
CA ARG A 373 -15.84 15.39 8.13
C ARG A 373 -14.39 15.25 8.65
N LEU A 374 -13.48 16.13 8.21
CA LEU A 374 -12.05 16.01 8.53
C LEU A 374 -11.73 16.22 10.01
N ASP A 375 -12.60 16.93 10.73
CA ASP A 375 -12.55 17.20 12.17
C ASP A 375 -12.63 15.92 13.03
N GLU A 376 -13.20 14.83 12.52
CA GLU A 376 -13.32 13.56 13.25
C GLU A 376 -11.96 12.96 13.67
N CYS A 377 -10.87 13.32 12.97
CA CYS A 377 -9.52 12.79 13.18
C CYS A 377 -8.52 13.78 13.81
N GLU A 378 -8.93 15.00 14.17
CA GLU A 378 -8.04 16.13 14.50
C GLU A 378 -7.08 15.86 15.68
N LYS A 379 -7.39 14.90 16.55
CA LYS A 379 -6.67 14.64 17.82
C LYS A 379 -5.85 13.34 17.84
N LEU A 380 -5.72 12.65 16.72
CA LEU A 380 -4.98 11.39 16.66
C LEU A 380 -3.48 11.67 16.45
N LYS A 381 -2.62 11.20 17.35
CA LYS A 381 -1.16 11.39 17.22
C LYS A 381 -0.58 10.70 15.99
N MET A 382 -1.16 9.57 15.56
CA MET A 382 -0.79 8.88 14.32
C MET A 382 -1.06 9.70 13.05
N CYS A 383 -1.83 10.79 13.16
CA CYS A 383 -2.03 11.74 12.06
C CYS A 383 -0.98 12.87 12.04
N ASP A 384 -0.13 12.99 13.06
CA ASP A 384 0.96 13.97 13.10
C ASP A 384 2.27 13.32 12.62
N PRO A 385 2.85 13.78 11.49
CA PRO A 385 4.15 13.27 11.04
C PRO A 385 5.26 13.39 12.10
N ALA A 386 5.21 14.37 13.00
CA ALA A 386 6.20 14.53 14.06
C ALA A 386 6.21 13.36 15.07
N SER A 387 5.14 12.57 15.12
CA SER A 387 5.09 11.34 15.92
C SER A 387 5.98 10.23 15.36
N TYR A 388 6.35 10.29 14.08
CA TYR A 388 7.06 9.23 13.38
C TYR A 388 8.57 9.46 13.38
N LEU A 389 9.26 8.69 14.22
CA LEU A 389 10.71 8.49 14.20
C LEU A 389 10.98 7.01 13.86
N LEU A 390 10.57 6.63 12.65
CA LEU A 390 10.68 5.27 12.11
C LEU A 390 11.50 5.23 10.83
N MET A 391 12.19 4.12 10.64
CA MET A 391 12.71 3.76 9.32
C MET A 391 11.53 3.52 8.36
N PHE A 392 11.69 3.90 7.09
CA PHE A 392 10.63 3.70 6.11
C PHE A 392 10.36 2.20 5.88
N PRO A 393 9.18 1.82 5.39
CA PRO A 393 8.85 0.42 5.15
C PRO A 393 9.91 -0.23 4.26
N ASN A 394 10.40 -1.42 4.66
CA ASN A 394 11.44 -2.20 3.97
C ASN A 394 12.85 -1.56 3.94
N GLU A 395 13.07 -0.39 4.55
CA GLU A 395 14.37 0.29 4.50
C GLU A 395 15.48 -0.54 5.16
N LEU A 396 15.22 -1.13 6.33
CA LEU A 396 16.20 -1.96 7.04
C LEU A 396 16.56 -3.23 6.26
N TYR A 397 15.56 -3.85 5.63
CA TYR A 397 15.75 -5.00 4.76
C TYR A 397 16.68 -4.66 3.59
N GLU A 398 16.43 -3.55 2.89
CA GLU A 398 17.25 -3.13 1.76
C GLU A 398 18.67 -2.74 2.16
N ARG A 399 18.85 -2.07 3.31
CA ARG A 399 20.19 -1.74 3.83
C ARG A 399 21.05 -2.99 4.00
N ARG A 400 20.48 -4.03 4.63
CA ARG A 400 21.17 -5.32 4.83
C ARG A 400 21.39 -6.08 3.54
N ARG A 401 20.48 -5.99 2.56
CA ARG A 401 20.63 -6.65 1.27
C ARG A 401 21.76 -6.04 0.43
N LEU A 402 21.97 -4.73 0.54
CA LEU A 402 22.88 -3.99 -0.31
C LEU A 402 24.27 -3.78 0.30
N ASP A 403 24.49 -4.13 1.59
CA ASP A 403 25.69 -3.78 2.36
C ASP A 403 26.07 -2.28 2.17
N ALA A 404 25.07 -1.42 2.03
CA ALA A 404 25.22 -0.05 1.58
C ALA A 404 24.59 0.93 2.59
N ASP A 405 25.28 1.17 3.71
CA ASP A 405 24.84 2.12 4.74
C ASP A 405 24.67 3.56 4.22
N GLY A 406 25.28 3.88 3.06
CA GLY A 406 25.17 5.19 2.39
C GLY A 406 24.17 5.28 1.23
N ALA A 407 23.38 4.24 0.93
CA ALA A 407 22.41 4.30 -0.17
C ALA A 407 21.20 5.19 0.22
N ASN A 408 20.80 6.11 -0.69
CA ASN A 408 19.58 6.90 -0.50
C ASN A 408 18.34 6.03 -0.76
N LEU A 409 17.81 5.42 0.31
CA LEU A 409 16.62 4.57 0.28
C LEU A 409 15.31 5.34 0.49
N LYS A 410 15.38 6.66 0.72
CA LYS A 410 14.22 7.55 0.95
C LYS A 410 13.40 7.81 -0.31
N ASN A 411 13.94 7.42 -1.46
CA ASN A 411 13.26 7.45 -2.76
C ASN A 411 12.86 6.05 -3.25
N SER A 412 12.99 4.98 -2.44
CA SER A 412 12.42 3.67 -2.80
C SER A 412 10.90 3.75 -2.88
N VAL A 413 10.24 2.90 -3.69
CA VAL A 413 8.76 2.92 -3.82
C VAL A 413 8.05 2.79 -2.47
N SER A 414 8.57 1.94 -1.57
CA SER A 414 8.03 1.79 -0.21
C SER A 414 8.23 3.04 0.66
N ALA A 415 9.36 3.74 0.52
CA ALA A 415 9.60 5.01 1.21
C ALA A 415 8.73 6.14 0.64
N LEU A 416 8.54 6.20 -0.69
CA LEU A 416 7.61 7.12 -1.33
C LEU A 416 6.17 6.88 -0.84
N TYR A 417 5.79 5.63 -0.59
CA TYR A 417 4.49 5.32 0.01
C TYR A 417 4.37 5.90 1.42
N GLY A 418 5.37 5.67 2.28
CA GLY A 418 5.45 6.29 3.61
C GLY A 418 5.35 7.82 3.57
N ARG A 419 6.14 8.47 2.70
CA ARG A 419 6.12 9.93 2.49
C ARG A 419 4.75 10.44 2.05
N SER A 420 4.14 9.77 1.06
CA SER A 420 2.81 10.16 0.55
C SER A 420 1.74 10.11 1.64
N MET A 421 1.78 9.11 2.53
CA MET A 421 0.83 8.99 3.64
C MET A 421 1.05 10.08 4.69
N LEU A 422 2.30 10.32 5.10
CA LEU A 422 2.65 11.38 6.05
C LEU A 422 2.20 12.76 5.53
N LEU A 423 2.47 13.03 4.25
CA LEU A 423 2.06 14.28 3.61
C LEU A 423 0.55 14.42 3.53
N THR A 424 -0.17 13.35 3.15
CA THR A 424 -1.64 13.35 3.11
C THR A 424 -2.23 13.71 4.47
N ASN A 425 -1.70 13.12 5.55
CA ASN A 425 -2.16 13.40 6.91
C ASN A 425 -1.81 14.81 7.38
N PHE A 426 -0.61 15.29 7.08
CA PHE A 426 -0.22 16.67 7.33
C PHE A 426 -1.19 17.65 6.66
N THR A 427 -1.38 17.51 5.34
CA THR A 427 -2.28 18.37 4.56
C THR A 427 -3.69 18.34 5.12
N ALA A 428 -4.21 17.16 5.45
CA ALA A 428 -5.54 17.04 6.03
C ALA A 428 -5.64 17.72 7.41
N ASN A 429 -4.58 17.75 8.24
CA ASN A 429 -4.59 18.51 9.50
C ASN A 429 -4.63 20.02 9.25
N VAL A 430 -3.79 20.50 8.32
CA VAL A 430 -3.76 21.92 7.93
C VAL A 430 -5.12 22.39 7.39
N VAL A 431 -5.74 21.58 6.52
CA VAL A 431 -7.06 21.89 5.95
C VAL A 431 -8.17 21.81 7.00
N ALA A 432 -8.12 20.86 7.94
CA ALA A 432 -9.11 20.72 9.00
C ALA A 432 -9.08 21.89 9.99
N ARG A 433 -7.88 22.32 10.38
CA ARG A 433 -7.68 23.46 11.30
C ARG A 433 -8.21 24.77 10.69
N GLY A 434 -8.04 24.95 9.37
CA GLY A 434 -8.38 26.20 8.71
C GLY A 434 -7.51 27.37 9.19
N GLY A 435 -8.01 28.61 9.03
CA GLY A 435 -7.35 29.80 9.56
C GLY A 435 -8.36 30.89 9.89
N GLU A 436 -8.47 31.25 11.17
CA GLU A 436 -9.38 32.29 11.65
C GLU A 436 -8.71 33.67 11.60
N SER A 437 -7.44 33.74 12.00
CA SER A 437 -6.64 34.97 11.93
C SER A 437 -5.89 35.13 10.61
N GLU A 438 -5.46 36.35 10.29
CA GLU A 438 -4.63 36.62 9.11
C GLU A 438 -3.30 35.83 9.15
N GLU A 439 -2.64 35.79 10.31
CA GLU A 439 -1.41 35.04 10.55
C GLU A 439 -1.60 33.53 10.34
N GLU A 440 -2.71 32.97 10.83
CA GLU A 440 -3.02 31.54 10.62
C GLU A 440 -3.28 31.22 9.15
N ARG A 441 -3.92 32.14 8.42
CA ARG A 441 -4.19 31.97 6.99
C ARG A 441 -2.91 32.07 6.17
N GLU A 442 -2.00 32.98 6.50
CA GLU A 442 -0.67 33.07 5.87
C GLU A 442 0.12 31.79 6.12
N SER A 443 0.19 31.32 7.37
CA SER A 443 0.85 30.07 7.75
C SER A 443 0.24 28.87 7.00
N MET A 444 -1.08 28.82 6.87
CA MET A 444 -1.78 27.78 6.10
C MET A 444 -1.38 27.83 4.61
N VAL A 445 -1.28 29.01 3.99
CA VAL A 445 -0.85 29.15 2.59
C VAL A 445 0.56 28.62 2.40
N GLU A 446 1.49 29.01 3.26
CA GLU A 446 2.90 28.57 3.20
C GLU A 446 2.99 27.03 3.32
N ALA A 447 2.33 26.46 4.33
CA ALA A 447 2.29 25.01 4.54
C ALA A 447 1.71 24.25 3.33
N LEU A 448 0.61 24.75 2.75
CA LEU A 448 -0.02 24.12 1.59
C LEU A 448 0.80 24.26 0.31
N GLN A 449 1.53 25.35 0.12
CA GLN A 449 2.44 25.54 -1.01
C GLN A 449 3.67 24.64 -0.91
N GLU A 450 4.26 24.49 0.27
CA GLU A 450 5.38 23.57 0.50
C GLU A 450 4.93 22.12 0.35
N ALA A 451 3.76 21.76 0.88
CA ALA A 451 3.16 20.45 0.65
C ALA A 451 2.96 20.15 -0.84
N TRP A 452 2.53 21.14 -1.63
CA TRP A 452 2.41 20.98 -3.07
C TRP A 452 3.75 20.66 -3.74
N GLN A 453 4.83 21.34 -3.35
CA GLN A 453 6.17 21.06 -3.87
C GLN A 453 6.61 19.63 -3.54
N GLU A 454 6.35 19.15 -2.31
CA GLU A 454 6.64 17.77 -1.93
C GLU A 454 5.81 16.76 -2.73
N THR A 455 4.54 17.05 -3.06
CA THR A 455 3.77 16.15 -3.95
C THR A 455 4.44 15.99 -5.31
N GLN A 456 5.00 17.07 -5.86
CA GLN A 456 5.72 17.02 -7.14
C GLN A 456 7.04 16.25 -6.99
N ALA A 457 7.77 16.45 -5.90
CA ALA A 457 9.01 15.72 -5.63
C ALA A 457 8.77 14.20 -5.48
N ILE A 458 7.68 13.80 -4.82
CA ILE A 458 7.28 12.39 -4.71
C ILE A 458 6.92 11.83 -6.08
N GLN A 459 6.16 12.56 -6.90
CA GLN A 459 5.78 12.11 -8.24
C GLN A 459 6.99 11.99 -9.17
N ASP A 460 7.89 12.98 -9.19
CA ASP A 460 9.11 12.96 -9.99
C ASP A 460 10.03 11.80 -9.58
N ALA A 461 10.13 11.54 -8.26
CA ALA A 461 10.87 10.40 -7.74
C ALA A 461 10.20 9.08 -8.15
N LEU A 462 8.87 9.00 -8.14
CA LEU A 462 8.11 7.82 -8.58
C LEU A 462 8.31 7.54 -10.07
N ASP A 463 8.25 8.57 -10.91
CA ASP A 463 8.41 8.47 -12.37
C ASP A 463 9.83 8.04 -12.77
N ALA A 464 10.83 8.29 -11.91
CA ALA A 464 12.18 7.77 -12.09
C ALA A 464 12.28 6.23 -11.92
N HIS A 465 11.27 5.58 -11.30
CA HIS A 465 11.23 4.13 -11.12
C HIS A 465 10.71 3.41 -12.37
N VAL A 466 11.62 2.99 -13.24
CA VAL A 466 11.25 2.15 -14.41
C VAL A 466 10.90 0.70 -14.01
N CYS A 467 11.39 0.22 -12.87
CA CYS A 467 11.26 -1.19 -12.46
C CYS A 467 9.90 -1.58 -11.85
N ASN A 468 9.15 -0.60 -11.32
CA ASN A 468 8.02 -0.82 -10.40
C ASN A 468 6.80 0.07 -10.72
N LEU A 469 6.79 0.67 -11.92
CA LEU A 469 5.76 1.59 -12.42
C LEU A 469 4.34 0.97 -12.41
N HIS A 470 4.23 -0.37 -12.37
CA HIS A 470 2.97 -1.11 -12.31
C HIS A 470 2.72 -1.85 -10.98
N SER A 471 3.55 -1.60 -9.95
CA SER A 471 3.33 -2.21 -8.63
C SER A 471 2.12 -1.59 -7.94
N ALA A 472 1.40 -2.41 -7.16
CA ALA A 472 0.25 -1.95 -6.37
C ALA A 472 0.61 -0.80 -5.40
N THR A 473 1.82 -0.84 -4.84
CA THR A 473 2.35 0.24 -3.98
C THR A 473 2.57 1.54 -4.76
N ALA A 474 3.10 1.48 -5.99
CA ALA A 474 3.26 2.68 -6.82
C ALA A 474 1.91 3.34 -7.16
N GLN A 475 0.86 2.54 -7.36
CA GLN A 475 -0.49 3.06 -7.56
C GLN A 475 -1.02 3.78 -6.32
N LEU A 476 -0.81 3.23 -5.13
CA LEU A 476 -1.18 3.88 -3.88
C LEU A 476 -0.44 5.21 -3.65
N VAL A 477 0.85 5.26 -4.00
CA VAL A 477 1.62 6.52 -3.96
C VAL A 477 0.94 7.57 -4.85
N GLY A 478 0.64 7.21 -6.10
CA GLY A 478 -0.02 8.10 -7.04
C GLY A 478 -1.43 8.54 -6.58
N GLU A 479 -2.24 7.62 -6.05
CA GLU A 479 -3.55 7.93 -5.48
C GLU A 479 -3.44 8.92 -4.30
N ASN A 480 -2.53 8.68 -3.36
CA ASN A 480 -2.28 9.59 -2.23
C ASN A 480 -1.79 10.97 -2.69
N VAL A 481 -0.88 11.02 -3.66
CA VAL A 481 -0.37 12.28 -4.24
C VAL A 481 -1.51 13.11 -4.81
N VAL A 482 -2.37 12.51 -5.64
CA VAL A 482 -3.47 13.25 -6.26
C VAL A 482 -4.52 13.66 -5.22
N ASN A 483 -4.89 12.78 -4.29
CA ASN A 483 -5.81 13.12 -3.20
C ASN A 483 -5.27 14.30 -2.36
N THR A 484 -3.96 14.31 -2.07
CA THR A 484 -3.29 15.40 -1.35
C THR A 484 -3.35 16.70 -2.15
N GLN A 485 -3.05 16.68 -3.45
CA GLN A 485 -3.14 17.85 -4.31
C GLN A 485 -4.55 18.44 -4.37
N MET A 486 -5.59 17.58 -4.40
CA MET A 486 -6.99 18.01 -4.35
C MET A 486 -7.33 18.65 -3.01
N MET A 487 -6.87 18.08 -1.89
CA MET A 487 -7.02 18.68 -0.57
C MET A 487 -6.35 20.05 -0.47
N ILE A 488 -5.10 20.18 -0.95
CA ILE A 488 -4.37 21.45 -1.02
C ILE A 488 -5.15 22.49 -1.82
N THR A 489 -5.65 22.12 -2.99
CA THR A 489 -6.37 23.03 -3.88
C THR A 489 -7.67 23.54 -3.22
N LYS A 490 -8.44 22.64 -2.59
CA LYS A 490 -9.64 23.03 -1.82
C LYS A 490 -9.27 23.97 -0.66
N GLY A 491 -8.21 23.65 0.08
CA GLY A 491 -7.70 24.47 1.18
C GLY A 491 -7.33 25.89 0.73
N LEU A 492 -6.44 26.02 -0.26
CA LEU A 492 -6.02 27.33 -0.79
C LEU A 492 -7.20 28.15 -1.33
N ARG A 493 -8.18 27.51 -1.98
CA ARG A 493 -9.37 28.21 -2.50
C ARG A 493 -10.32 28.67 -1.43
N SER A 494 -10.46 27.93 -0.34
CA SER A 494 -11.27 28.36 0.81
C SER A 494 -10.77 29.68 1.39
N LEU A 495 -9.47 29.99 1.23
CA LEU A 495 -8.88 31.24 1.66
C LEU A 495 -9.15 32.40 0.68
N GLN A 496 -9.24 32.14 -0.63
CA GLN A 496 -9.31 33.21 -1.64
C GLN A 496 -10.70 33.88 -1.78
N GLY A 497 -11.75 33.35 -1.14
CA GLY A 497 -13.10 33.94 -1.19
C GLY A 497 -13.70 34.04 -2.60
N LEU A 498 -13.19 33.24 -3.55
CA LEU A 498 -13.58 33.31 -4.96
C LEU A 498 -15.06 32.93 -5.15
N PRO A 499 -15.75 33.56 -6.11
CA PRO A 499 -17.14 33.22 -6.43
C PRO A 499 -17.26 31.77 -6.91
N ALA A 500 -18.38 31.12 -6.56
CA ALA A 500 -18.68 29.71 -6.85
C ALA A 500 -18.72 29.33 -8.35
N THR A 501 -18.46 30.28 -9.25
CA THR A 501 -18.50 30.10 -10.71
C THR A 501 -17.20 29.58 -11.31
N ASP A 502 -16.06 29.71 -10.61
CA ASP A 502 -14.77 29.23 -11.13
C ASP A 502 -14.53 27.75 -10.79
N PRO A 503 -14.18 26.89 -11.77
CA PRO A 503 -13.96 25.45 -11.53
C PRO A 503 -12.95 25.23 -10.43
N LEU A 504 -13.27 24.45 -9.38
CA LEU A 504 -12.45 24.32 -8.15
C LEU A 504 -11.03 23.76 -8.42
N PHE A 505 -10.86 22.95 -9.45
CA PHE A 505 -9.60 22.26 -9.74
C PHE A 505 -9.01 22.67 -11.08
N ASN A 506 -7.68 22.59 -11.21
CA ASN A 506 -7.07 22.63 -12.54
C ASN A 506 -7.47 21.34 -13.28
N ARG A 507 -7.88 21.43 -14.56
CA ARG A 507 -8.34 20.29 -15.37
C ARG A 507 -7.40 19.08 -15.40
N GLN A 508 -6.12 19.27 -15.08
CA GLN A 508 -5.14 18.18 -14.98
C GLN A 508 -5.40 17.27 -13.77
N GLN A 509 -5.74 17.81 -12.59
CA GLN A 509 -5.85 17.01 -11.36
C GLN A 509 -7.03 16.02 -11.42
N PRO A 510 -8.26 16.39 -11.84
CA PRO A 510 -9.34 15.41 -11.98
C PRO A 510 -9.07 14.37 -13.08
N LYS A 511 -8.27 14.71 -14.10
CA LYS A 511 -7.86 13.77 -15.16
C LYS A 511 -6.87 12.73 -14.65
N GLU A 512 -5.87 13.17 -13.88
CA GLU A 512 -4.90 12.28 -13.23
C GLU A 512 -5.57 11.43 -12.16
N TRP A 513 -6.43 12.03 -11.33
CA TRP A 513 -7.21 11.32 -10.32
C TRP A 513 -7.98 10.17 -10.93
N LYS A 514 -8.72 10.41 -12.03
CA LYS A 514 -9.54 9.41 -12.72
C LYS A 514 -8.74 8.16 -13.11
N TYR A 515 -7.45 8.29 -13.43
CA TYR A 515 -6.63 7.16 -13.88
C TYR A 515 -6.56 6.03 -12.83
N TYR A 516 -6.38 6.40 -11.55
CA TYR A 516 -6.14 5.44 -10.48
C TYR A 516 -7.34 4.53 -10.14
N PRO A 517 -8.57 5.04 -9.89
CA PRO A 517 -9.71 4.18 -9.58
C PRO A 517 -10.28 3.50 -10.83
N THR A 518 -10.17 4.10 -12.04
CA THR A 518 -10.79 3.57 -13.27
C THR A 518 -10.36 2.15 -13.59
N ASP A 519 -9.07 1.84 -13.43
CA ASP A 519 -8.53 0.53 -13.76
C ASP A 519 -9.03 -0.56 -12.79
N ILE A 520 -9.15 -0.22 -11.50
CA ILE A 520 -9.72 -1.11 -10.48
C ILE A 520 -11.20 -1.37 -10.78
N ILE A 521 -11.97 -0.31 -11.05
CA ILE A 521 -13.41 -0.40 -11.35
C ILE A 521 -13.66 -1.30 -12.55
N LYS A 522 -12.94 -1.08 -13.66
CA LYS A 522 -13.08 -1.91 -14.87
C LYS A 522 -12.83 -3.39 -14.57
N ARG A 523 -11.76 -3.71 -13.83
CA ARG A 523 -11.43 -5.10 -13.49
C ARG A 523 -12.50 -5.74 -12.63
N VAL A 524 -12.97 -5.06 -11.58
CA VAL A 524 -14.02 -5.59 -10.71
C VAL A 524 -15.33 -5.79 -11.47
N THR A 525 -15.73 -4.82 -12.30
CA THR A 525 -16.93 -4.94 -13.14
C THR A 525 -16.81 -6.11 -14.13
N MET A 526 -15.62 -6.35 -14.70
CA MET A 526 -15.36 -7.53 -15.53
C MET A 526 -15.48 -8.83 -14.73
N SER A 527 -14.88 -8.92 -13.54
CA SER A 527 -15.01 -10.12 -12.68
C SER A 527 -16.47 -10.42 -12.31
N ILE A 528 -17.27 -9.39 -12.03
CA ILE A 528 -18.71 -9.54 -11.74
C ILE A 528 -19.47 -10.12 -12.95
N SER A 529 -19.12 -9.67 -14.16
CA SER A 529 -19.79 -10.11 -15.40
C SER A 529 -19.53 -11.60 -15.72
N TYR A 530 -18.47 -12.18 -15.15
CA TYR A 530 -18.08 -13.58 -15.33
C TYR A 530 -18.01 -14.31 -13.98
N PHE A 531 -19.12 -14.42 -13.25
CA PHE A 531 -19.15 -14.98 -11.88
C PHE A 531 -18.64 -16.44 -11.75
N SER A 532 -18.55 -17.17 -12.86
CA SER A 532 -17.91 -18.50 -12.95
C SER A 532 -16.37 -18.44 -12.85
N ASP A 533 -15.77 -17.25 -12.91
CA ASP A 533 -14.33 -17.00 -12.80
C ASP A 533 -13.93 -16.99 -11.31
N PRO A 534 -12.87 -17.72 -10.90
CA PRO A 534 -12.26 -17.61 -9.57
C PRO A 534 -11.98 -16.17 -9.10
N ARG A 535 -11.87 -15.20 -10.02
CA ARG A 535 -11.71 -13.77 -9.70
C ARG A 535 -12.96 -13.12 -9.13
N ALA A 536 -14.16 -13.61 -9.44
CA ALA A 536 -15.40 -13.14 -8.84
C ALA A 536 -15.52 -13.53 -7.37
N GLN A 537 -14.91 -14.68 -6.99
CA GLN A 537 -14.80 -15.13 -5.60
C GLN A 537 -13.98 -14.15 -4.74
N GLN A 538 -13.12 -13.32 -5.33
CA GLN A 538 -12.36 -12.33 -4.56
C GLN A 538 -13.27 -11.31 -3.87
N LEU A 539 -14.42 -10.95 -4.45
CA LEU A 539 -15.34 -9.99 -3.81
C LEU A 539 -16.06 -10.57 -2.59
N ILE A 540 -16.18 -11.91 -2.54
CA ILE A 540 -16.82 -12.66 -1.45
C ILE A 540 -16.05 -12.52 -0.14
N HIS A 541 -14.74 -12.25 -0.19
CA HIS A 541 -13.85 -12.15 0.98
C HIS A 541 -13.36 -10.72 1.27
N ARG A 542 -14.10 -9.69 0.82
CA ARG A 542 -13.59 -8.31 0.79
C ARG A 542 -14.56 -7.27 1.39
N PRO A 543 -15.03 -7.45 2.63
CA PRO A 543 -16.03 -6.56 3.25
C PRO A 543 -15.55 -5.12 3.45
N PHE A 544 -14.25 -4.88 3.61
CA PHE A 544 -13.64 -3.54 3.73
C PHE A 544 -13.61 -2.74 2.42
N SER A 545 -13.79 -3.40 1.27
CA SER A 545 -13.76 -2.71 -0.03
C SER A 545 -14.96 -1.81 -0.22
N VAL A 546 -16.08 -2.13 0.43
CA VAL A 546 -17.35 -1.41 0.29
C VAL A 546 -17.15 0.07 0.62
N ALA A 547 -16.47 0.37 1.72
CA ALA A 547 -16.14 1.74 2.14
C ALA A 547 -15.29 2.48 1.10
N TRP A 548 -14.30 1.80 0.50
CA TRP A 548 -13.49 2.39 -0.57
C TRP A 548 -14.33 2.72 -1.80
N PHE A 549 -15.10 1.77 -2.34
CA PHE A 549 -15.95 2.06 -3.52
C PHE A 549 -16.97 3.17 -3.24
N TYR A 550 -17.49 3.20 -2.01
CA TYR A 550 -18.42 4.22 -1.53
C TYR A 550 -17.77 5.61 -1.51
N SER A 551 -16.55 5.72 -0.97
CA SER A 551 -15.81 6.99 -0.94
C SER A 551 -15.40 7.46 -2.33
N GLN A 552 -15.02 6.56 -3.24
CA GLN A 552 -14.72 6.91 -4.64
C GLN A 552 -15.94 7.52 -5.35
N LEU A 553 -17.15 7.01 -5.09
CA LEU A 553 -18.39 7.58 -5.65
C LEU A 553 -18.64 9.00 -5.12
N ALA A 554 -18.43 9.21 -3.82
CA ALA A 554 -18.56 10.53 -3.21
C ALA A 554 -17.56 11.52 -3.80
N ILE A 555 -16.30 11.13 -4.02
CA ILE A 555 -15.28 11.97 -4.66
C ILE A 555 -15.67 12.30 -6.11
N CYS A 556 -16.18 11.33 -6.89
CA CYS A 556 -16.63 11.60 -8.26
C CYS A 556 -17.75 12.66 -8.29
N LEU A 557 -18.73 12.55 -7.39
CA LEU A 557 -19.84 13.49 -7.28
C LEU A 557 -19.35 14.87 -6.84
N PHE A 558 -18.47 14.92 -5.84
CA PHE A 558 -17.85 16.15 -5.38
C PHE A 558 -17.09 16.86 -6.52
N LEU A 559 -16.30 16.12 -7.30
CA LEU A 559 -15.58 16.66 -8.46
C LEU A 559 -16.51 17.22 -9.52
N TRP A 560 -17.53 16.45 -9.90
CA TRP A 560 -18.52 16.86 -10.90
C TRP A 560 -19.31 18.10 -10.48
N GLU A 561 -19.73 18.16 -9.22
CA GLU A 561 -20.50 19.28 -8.69
C GLU A 561 -19.71 20.60 -8.69
N ASN A 562 -18.38 20.51 -8.55
CA ASN A 562 -17.46 21.65 -8.58
C ASN A 562 -16.92 21.99 -9.98
N ASP A 563 -17.00 21.08 -10.95
CA ASP A 563 -16.67 21.33 -12.35
C ASP A 563 -17.53 20.45 -13.29
N ARG A 564 -18.60 21.06 -13.82
CA ARG A 564 -19.55 20.42 -14.73
C ARG A 564 -18.96 20.07 -16.11
N THR A 565 -17.72 20.47 -16.40
CA THR A 565 -17.03 20.08 -17.64
C THR A 565 -16.41 18.69 -17.56
N LEU A 566 -16.39 18.06 -16.38
CA LEU A 566 -15.81 16.74 -16.12
C LEU A 566 -16.78 15.59 -16.42
N GLY A 567 -17.39 15.54 -17.61
CA GLY A 567 -18.36 14.49 -17.98
C GLY A 567 -17.77 13.07 -17.87
N ASP A 568 -16.46 12.98 -18.07
CA ASP A 568 -15.64 11.80 -17.89
C ASP A 568 -15.63 11.24 -16.46
N VAL A 569 -15.73 12.09 -15.43
CA VAL A 569 -15.78 11.70 -14.01
C VAL A 569 -17.17 11.20 -13.66
N LEU A 570 -18.21 11.83 -14.21
CA LEU A 570 -19.59 11.36 -14.07
C LEU A 570 -19.77 9.94 -14.65
N GLN A 571 -19.06 9.62 -15.74
CA GLN A 571 -19.06 8.27 -16.31
C GLN A 571 -18.35 7.24 -15.41
N VAL A 572 -17.29 7.64 -14.68
CA VAL A 572 -16.66 6.79 -13.66
C VAL A 572 -17.62 6.56 -12.50
N ALA A 573 -18.34 7.59 -12.05
CA ALA A 573 -19.37 7.48 -11.03
C ALA A 573 -20.45 6.45 -11.41
N LYS A 574 -20.91 6.47 -12.66
CA LYS A 574 -21.85 5.46 -13.18
C LYS A 574 -21.26 4.04 -13.17
N SER A 575 -19.96 3.91 -13.44
CA SER A 575 -19.28 2.61 -13.47
C SER A 575 -19.08 2.01 -12.07
N LEU A 576 -19.05 2.85 -11.02
CA LEU A 576 -18.95 2.44 -9.62
C LEU A 576 -20.24 1.83 -9.06
N VAL A 577 -21.39 2.13 -9.67
CA VAL A 577 -22.70 1.64 -9.21
C VAL A 577 -22.79 0.12 -9.23
N ILE A 578 -22.25 -0.52 -10.27
CA ILE A 578 -22.28 -1.97 -10.45
C ILE A 578 -21.59 -2.71 -9.30
N PRO A 579 -20.29 -2.46 -9.03
CA PRO A 579 -19.61 -3.12 -7.93
C PRO A 579 -20.24 -2.77 -6.58
N LEU A 580 -20.72 -1.54 -6.38
CA LEU A 580 -21.40 -1.14 -5.13
C LEU A 580 -22.70 -1.90 -4.89
N ASP A 581 -23.55 -2.05 -5.90
CA ASP A 581 -24.81 -2.80 -5.78
C ASP A 581 -24.52 -4.28 -5.45
N VAL A 582 -23.52 -4.90 -6.10
CA VAL A 582 -23.13 -6.29 -5.83
C VAL A 582 -22.54 -6.46 -4.44
N MET A 583 -21.61 -5.60 -4.02
CA MET A 583 -20.99 -5.75 -2.71
C MET A 583 -21.96 -5.43 -1.57
N ASN A 584 -22.89 -4.48 -1.74
CA ASN A 584 -23.94 -4.23 -0.74
C ASN A 584 -24.90 -5.43 -0.62
N ALA A 585 -25.11 -6.20 -1.69
CA ALA A 585 -25.87 -7.45 -1.63
C ALA A 585 -25.07 -8.56 -0.92
N LEU A 586 -23.76 -8.67 -1.16
CA LEU A 586 -22.90 -9.64 -0.49
C LEU A 586 -22.67 -9.32 1.00
N TRP A 587 -22.63 -8.03 1.35
CA TRP A 587 -22.28 -7.52 2.66
C TRP A 587 -23.33 -6.54 3.17
N PRO A 588 -24.46 -7.04 3.69
CA PRO A 588 -25.52 -6.19 4.21
C PRO A 588 -25.03 -5.32 5.38
N CYS A 589 -25.06 -4.00 5.17
CA CYS A 589 -24.78 -2.98 6.17
C CYS A 589 -25.80 -1.85 6.05
N GLN A 590 -26.63 -1.66 7.08
CA GLN A 590 -27.74 -0.70 7.02
C GLN A 590 -27.25 0.74 6.86
N PHE A 591 -26.18 1.11 7.57
CA PHE A 591 -25.61 2.46 7.51
C PHE A 591 -25.11 2.77 6.09
N ILE A 592 -24.25 1.91 5.54
CA ILE A 592 -23.69 2.09 4.18
C ILE A 592 -24.81 2.07 3.14
N HIS A 593 -25.82 1.21 3.29
CA HIS A 593 -26.93 1.14 2.33
C HIS A 593 -27.73 2.45 2.27
N THR A 594 -28.03 3.05 3.42
CA THR A 594 -28.72 4.36 3.50
C THR A 594 -27.89 5.46 2.81
N GLU A 595 -26.62 5.55 3.18
CA GLU A 595 -25.68 6.54 2.66
C GLU A 595 -25.46 6.40 1.15
N TYR A 596 -25.30 5.17 0.67
CA TYR A 596 -25.21 4.87 -0.75
C TYR A 596 -26.48 5.24 -1.51
N GLY A 597 -27.67 5.02 -0.93
CA GLY A 597 -28.94 5.45 -1.52
C GLY A 597 -28.99 6.96 -1.79
N THR A 598 -28.45 7.76 -0.87
CA THR A 598 -28.30 9.21 -1.02
C THR A 598 -27.35 9.56 -2.16
N LEU A 599 -26.16 8.95 -2.22
CA LEU A 599 -25.19 9.19 -3.30
C LEU A 599 -25.74 8.78 -4.67
N ARG A 600 -26.46 7.66 -4.74
CA ARG A 600 -27.08 7.19 -5.98
C ARG A 600 -28.15 8.16 -6.49
N SER A 601 -29.00 8.67 -5.60
CA SER A 601 -30.01 9.68 -5.95
C SER A 601 -29.37 10.97 -6.47
N ARG A 602 -28.25 11.40 -5.86
CA ARG A 602 -27.44 12.53 -6.34
C ARG A 602 -26.84 12.26 -7.72
N LEU A 603 -26.33 11.05 -7.96
CA LEU A 603 -25.81 10.65 -9.27
C LEU A 603 -26.90 10.71 -10.35
N GLU A 604 -28.08 10.17 -10.08
CA GLU A 604 -29.23 10.22 -11.01
C GLU A 604 -29.62 11.66 -11.37
N ALA A 605 -29.71 12.54 -10.37
CA ALA A 605 -29.98 13.96 -10.59
C ALA A 605 -28.88 14.64 -11.44
N ASN A 606 -27.61 14.33 -11.16
CA ASN A 606 -26.48 14.86 -11.91
C ASN A 606 -26.43 14.35 -13.36
N CYS A 607 -26.70 13.07 -13.61
CA CYS A 607 -26.85 12.50 -14.96
C CYS A 607 -27.96 13.20 -15.74
N LYS A 608 -29.13 13.39 -15.12
CA LYS A 608 -30.26 14.12 -15.73
C LYS A 608 -29.88 15.56 -16.07
N SER A 609 -29.19 16.26 -15.18
CA SER A 609 -28.72 17.63 -15.43
C SER A 609 -27.69 17.72 -16.56
N ALA A 610 -26.93 16.65 -16.79
CA ALA A 610 -25.93 16.55 -17.84
C ALA A 610 -26.50 16.08 -19.20
N GLY A 611 -27.80 15.74 -19.26
CA GLY A 611 -28.41 15.10 -20.43
C GLY A 611 -27.85 13.71 -20.74
N GLN A 612 -27.32 13.00 -19.73
CA GLN A 612 -26.81 11.64 -19.85
C GLN A 612 -27.84 10.63 -19.35
N ASP A 613 -27.75 9.39 -19.86
CA ASP A 613 -28.54 8.29 -19.35
C ASP A 613 -28.31 8.07 -17.84
N PRO A 614 -29.35 7.67 -17.08
CA PRO A 614 -29.20 7.36 -15.67
C PRO A 614 -28.22 6.20 -15.44
N PRO A 615 -27.72 6.02 -14.21
CA PRO A 615 -27.00 4.81 -13.84
C PRO A 615 -27.87 3.54 -14.05
N PRO A 616 -27.26 2.36 -14.31
CA PRO A 616 -27.98 1.10 -14.53
C PRO A 616 -28.95 0.79 -13.39
N ALA A 617 -30.17 0.33 -13.67
CA ALA A 617 -31.16 0.03 -12.64
C ALA A 617 -30.73 -1.16 -11.76
N LYS A 618 -31.11 -1.14 -10.47
CA LYS A 618 -30.79 -2.24 -9.53
C LYS A 618 -31.32 -3.60 -10.01
N SER A 619 -32.45 -3.63 -10.71
CA SER A 619 -33.10 -4.84 -11.23
C SER A 619 -32.35 -5.52 -12.36
N ASP A 620 -31.54 -4.78 -13.12
CA ASP A 620 -30.91 -5.27 -14.35
C ASP A 620 -29.57 -5.98 -14.05
N MET A 621 -29.14 -5.97 -12.78
CA MET A 621 -27.79 -6.37 -12.35
C MET A 621 -27.78 -7.59 -11.41
N LEU A 622 -28.95 -8.16 -11.12
CA LEU A 622 -29.10 -9.36 -10.29
C LEU A 622 -29.30 -10.61 -11.16
N PRO A 623 -28.22 -11.27 -11.61
CA PRO A 623 -28.17 -12.71 -11.63
C PRO A 623 -27.42 -13.17 -10.37
N LEU A 624 -27.87 -12.78 -9.18
CA LEU A 624 -27.83 -13.74 -8.07
C LEU A 624 -28.93 -14.78 -8.35
N GLN A 625 -28.84 -15.46 -9.50
CA GLN A 625 -29.57 -16.69 -9.72
C GLN A 625 -29.11 -17.69 -8.64
N PRO A 626 -29.96 -18.67 -8.27
CA PRO A 626 -29.74 -19.57 -7.12
C PRO A 626 -28.65 -20.62 -7.39
N VAL A 627 -27.49 -20.20 -7.88
CA VAL A 627 -26.25 -20.99 -7.93
C VAL A 627 -25.35 -20.64 -6.74
N VAL A 628 -25.63 -19.53 -6.05
CA VAL A 628 -24.93 -19.10 -4.83
C VAL A 628 -25.57 -19.70 -3.56
N LEU A 629 -26.72 -20.38 -3.67
CA LEU A 629 -27.48 -20.92 -2.53
C LEU A 629 -27.65 -22.45 -2.57
N ALA A 630 -26.82 -23.18 -3.32
CA ALA A 630 -26.83 -24.63 -3.42
C ALA A 630 -25.55 -25.27 -2.88
#